data_AF-D7BIY1-F1
#
_entry.id   AF-D7BIY1-F1
#
_cell.length_a   1.000
_cell.length_b   1.000
_cell.length_c   1.000
_cell.angle_alpha   90.00
_cell.angle_beta   90.00
_cell.angle_gamma   90.00
#
_symmetry.space_group_name_H-M   'P 1'
#
loop_
_entity.id
_entity.type
_entity.pdbx_description
1 polymer ?
#
loop_
_entity_poly.entity_id
_entity_poly.type
_entity_poly.pdbx_seq_one_letter_code
_entity_poly.pdbx_strand_id
1 'polypeptide(L)'
;MGTRAWCATSCGAGQLEDALEHGVLSAVTFTEVLGKLVGKGVPADQAEADLDELGLEVVDYDRELAKVAAYFYARRNPYNLSLGACAVLALGEHLGLPILTGEQAWAKLPGLRVKVRLIRKVMP
;
A
#
# COMPACT_ATOMS: atom_id res chain seq x y z
N MET A 1 14.35 16.37 3.88
CA MET A 1 13.24 16.33 2.89
C MET A 1 12.91 14.86 2.63
N GLY A 2 12.21 14.21 3.57
CA GLY A 2 11.86 12.79 3.48
C GLY A 2 10.75 12.60 2.46
N THR A 3 10.94 11.70 1.49
CA THR A 3 9.92 11.43 0.47
C THR A 3 8.92 10.45 1.07
N ARG A 4 7.77 10.93 1.57
CA ARG A 4 6.66 10.07 2.03
C ARG A 4 6.18 9.20 0.86
N ALA A 5 6.34 7.89 0.96
CA ALA A 5 5.94 6.96 -0.09
C ALA A 5 5.73 5.58 0.51
N TRP A 6 4.62 4.90 0.24
CA TRP A 6 4.44 3.55 0.76
C TRP A 6 3.53 2.66 -0.11
N CYS A 7 3.71 1.36 0.09
CA CYS A 7 3.06 0.22 -0.55
C CYS A 7 2.65 -0.81 0.49
N ALA A 8 1.41 -1.31 0.45
CA ALA A 8 1.27 -2.74 0.68
C ALA A 8 0.35 -3.40 -0.32
N THR A 9 0.89 -4.51 -0.81
CA THR A 9 0.16 -5.76 -0.90
C THR A 9 1.15 -6.94 -1.06
N SER A 10 2.43 -6.71 -1.44
CA SER A 10 3.39 -7.81 -1.72
C SER A 10 4.90 -7.61 -1.41
N CYS A 11 5.34 -6.60 -0.65
CA CYS A 11 6.78 -6.35 -0.45
C CYS A 11 7.42 -7.25 0.63
N GLY A 12 8.59 -7.84 0.32
CA GLY A 12 9.44 -8.55 1.28
C GLY A 12 10.36 -7.57 2.03
N ALA A 13 10.71 -7.91 3.27
CA ALA A 13 11.32 -7.02 4.26
C ALA A 13 12.63 -6.30 3.85
N GLY A 14 13.41 -6.84 2.91
CA GLY A 14 14.80 -6.43 2.68
C GLY A 14 15.07 -5.10 1.97
N GLN A 15 14.07 -4.29 1.60
CA GLN A 15 14.24 -2.91 1.09
C GLN A 15 13.34 -1.89 1.79
N LEU A 16 12.72 -2.28 2.90
CA LEU A 16 11.63 -1.53 3.52
C LEU A 16 12.15 -0.42 4.45
N GLU A 17 13.26 -0.65 5.15
CA GLU A 17 13.70 0.17 6.29
C GLU A 17 13.86 1.67 5.99
N ASP A 18 14.55 2.07 4.92
CA ASP A 18 14.75 3.49 4.59
C ASP A 18 13.50 4.18 3.99
N ALA A 19 12.56 3.42 3.43
CA ALA A 19 11.33 3.96 2.83
C ALA A 19 10.17 4.04 3.82
N LEU A 20 10.22 3.26 4.90
CA LEU A 20 9.15 3.11 5.87
C LEU A 20 9.07 4.21 6.91
N GLU A 21 10.20 4.85 7.25
CA GLU A 21 10.30 5.75 8.41
C GLU A 21 9.30 6.93 8.37
N HIS A 22 8.66 7.20 7.22
CA HIS A 22 7.59 8.18 7.06
C HIS A 22 6.53 7.75 6.02
N GLY A 23 6.22 6.46 5.92
CA GLY A 23 5.24 5.92 4.99
C GLY A 23 3.78 6.20 5.39
N VAL A 24 2.87 6.20 4.41
CA VAL A 24 1.42 6.36 4.64
C VAL A 24 0.65 5.16 4.09
N LEU A 25 -0.32 4.67 4.84
CA LEU A 25 -1.02 3.43 4.59
C LEU A 25 -2.53 3.67 4.73
N SER A 26 -3.38 3.11 3.85
CA SER A 26 -4.84 3.25 4.05
C SER A 26 -5.35 2.22 5.06
N ALA A 27 -6.35 2.55 5.87
CA ALA A 27 -6.98 1.61 6.81
C ALA A 27 -7.46 0.29 6.15
N VAL A 28 -7.85 0.33 4.87
CA VAL A 28 -8.18 -0.88 4.08
C VAL A 28 -6.96 -1.76 3.89
N THR A 29 -5.82 -1.15 3.57
CA THR A 29 -4.56 -1.86 3.42
C THR A 29 -4.05 -2.40 4.76
N PHE A 30 -4.30 -1.66 5.86
CA PHE A 30 -3.94 -2.06 7.23
C PHE A 30 -4.65 -3.36 7.57
N THR A 31 -5.97 -3.37 7.32
CA THR A 31 -6.85 -4.53 7.50
C THR A 31 -6.31 -5.75 6.75
N GLU A 32 -5.86 -5.59 5.50
CA GLU A 32 -5.32 -6.70 4.71
C GLU A 32 -4.00 -7.25 5.29
N VAL A 33 -3.09 -6.36 5.71
CA VAL A 33 -1.79 -6.78 6.26
C VAL A 33 -1.95 -7.43 7.63
N LEU A 34 -2.68 -6.78 8.55
CA LEU A 34 -2.98 -7.33 9.87
C LEU A 34 -3.70 -8.68 9.75
N GLY A 35 -4.72 -8.76 8.90
CA GLY A 35 -5.46 -10.00 8.66
C GLY A 35 -4.59 -11.13 8.08
N LYS A 36 -3.61 -10.82 7.23
CA LYS A 36 -2.64 -11.80 6.72
C LYS A 36 -1.70 -12.33 7.81
N LEU A 37 -1.26 -11.49 8.75
CA LEU A 37 -0.42 -11.90 9.88
C LEU A 37 -1.20 -12.79 10.83
N VAL A 38 -2.40 -12.35 11.23
CA VAL A 38 -3.31 -13.12 12.09
C VAL A 38 -3.69 -14.45 11.44
N GLY A 39 -4.00 -14.45 10.14
CA GLY A 39 -4.31 -15.67 9.38
C GLY A 39 -3.15 -16.66 9.28
N LYS A 40 -1.91 -16.23 9.55
CA LYS A 40 -0.73 -17.10 9.63
C LYS A 40 -0.42 -17.60 11.05
N GLY A 41 -1.25 -17.24 12.04
CA GLY A 41 -1.11 -17.66 13.43
C GLY A 41 -0.35 -16.68 14.32
N VAL A 42 -0.03 -15.46 13.84
CA VAL A 42 0.48 -14.40 14.71
C VAL A 42 -0.65 -13.89 15.61
N PRO A 43 -0.46 -13.77 16.93
CA PRO A 43 -1.45 -13.14 17.81
C PRO A 43 -1.80 -11.73 17.34
N ALA A 44 -3.07 -11.32 17.47
CA ALA A 44 -3.54 -10.06 16.89
C ALA A 44 -2.87 -8.83 17.52
N ASP A 45 -2.68 -8.85 18.84
CA ASP A 45 -1.96 -7.85 19.61
C ASP A 45 -0.48 -7.76 19.21
N GLN A 46 0.18 -8.90 19.00
CA GLN A 46 1.55 -8.92 18.50
C GLN A 46 1.64 -8.40 17.07
N ALA A 47 0.72 -8.81 16.19
CA ALA A 47 0.71 -8.37 14.79
C ALA A 47 0.42 -6.87 14.65
N GLU A 48 -0.41 -6.30 15.53
CA GLU A 48 -0.66 -4.86 15.60
C GLU A 48 0.59 -4.12 16.09
N ALA A 49 1.22 -4.59 17.18
CA ALA A 49 2.46 -4.01 17.69
C ALA A 49 3.59 -4.03 16.65
N ASP A 50 3.78 -5.14 15.94
CA ASP A 50 4.78 -5.26 14.86
C ASP A 50 4.53 -4.25 13.73
N LEU A 51 3.27 -3.92 13.45
CA LEU A 51 2.91 -2.93 12.43
C LEU A 51 3.11 -1.50 12.92
N ASP A 52 2.80 -1.22 14.19
CA ASP A 52 3.00 0.09 14.81
C ASP A 52 4.49 0.44 14.90
N GLU A 53 5.36 -0.54 15.14
CA GLU A 53 6.83 -0.37 15.14
C GLU A 53 7.40 0.09 13.79
N LEU A 54 6.68 -0.10 12.68
CA LEU A 54 7.08 0.38 11.36
C LEU A 54 6.96 1.90 11.19
N GLY A 55 6.31 2.61 12.12
CA GLY A 55 6.17 4.07 12.09
C GLY A 55 5.29 4.59 10.94
N LEU A 56 4.38 3.75 10.43
CA LEU A 56 3.50 4.09 9.32
C LEU A 56 2.30 4.90 9.81
N GLU A 57 1.96 5.98 9.09
CA GLU A 57 0.72 6.70 9.31
C GLU A 57 -0.44 5.94 8.65
N VAL A 58 -1.42 5.53 9.45
CA VAL A 58 -2.66 4.92 8.95
C VAL A 58 -3.68 6.02 8.65
N VAL A 59 -4.06 6.15 7.38
CA VAL A 59 -5.04 7.11 6.87
C VAL A 59 -6.42 6.46 6.77
N ASP A 60 -7.44 7.16 7.28
CA ASP A 60 -8.83 6.73 7.21
C ASP A 60 -9.30 6.53 5.76
N TYR A 61 -10.14 5.50 5.58
CA TYR A 61 -10.77 5.23 4.28
C TYR A 61 -12.16 5.85 4.22
N ASP A 62 -12.20 7.14 3.92
CA ASP A 62 -13.43 7.92 3.87
C ASP A 62 -14.15 7.87 2.50
N ARG A 63 -15.23 8.62 2.39
CA ARG A 63 -16.04 8.69 1.16
C ARG A 63 -15.27 9.29 -0.02
N GLU A 64 -14.38 10.24 0.20
CA GLU A 64 -13.62 10.86 -0.89
C GLU A 64 -12.58 9.90 -1.43
N LEU A 65 -11.87 9.20 -0.54
CA LEU A 65 -10.92 8.17 -0.94
C LEU A 65 -11.62 7.01 -1.67
N ALA A 66 -12.82 6.63 -1.20
CA ALA A 66 -13.64 5.61 -1.88
C ALA A 66 -14.03 6.00 -3.31
N LYS A 67 -14.35 7.28 -3.57
CA LYS A 67 -14.66 7.77 -4.93
C LYS A 67 -13.44 7.66 -5.85
N VAL A 68 -12.24 8.01 -5.36
CA VAL A 68 -11.00 7.88 -6.13
C VAL A 68 -10.69 6.40 -6.40
N ALA A 69 -10.83 5.53 -5.39
CA ALA A 69 -10.62 4.09 -5.53
C ALA A 69 -11.57 3.44 -6.55
N ALA A 70 -12.82 3.91 -6.64
CA ALA A 70 -13.80 3.40 -7.59
C ALA A 70 -13.34 3.56 -9.05
N TYR A 71 -12.57 4.60 -9.38
CA TYR A 71 -11.99 4.79 -10.72
C TYR A 71 -11.08 3.61 -11.11
N PHE A 72 -10.21 3.19 -10.19
CA PHE A 72 -9.30 2.05 -10.36
C PHE A 72 -10.05 0.72 -10.35
N TYR A 73 -10.99 0.56 -9.42
CA TYR A 73 -11.76 -0.68 -9.26
C TYR A 73 -12.58 -1.01 -10.50
N ALA A 74 -13.14 0.00 -11.17
CA ALA A 74 -13.86 -0.17 -12.44
C ALA A 74 -12.97 -0.66 -13.60
N ARG A 75 -11.63 -0.50 -13.48
CA ARG A 75 -10.64 -0.83 -14.51
C ARG A 75 -9.68 -1.94 -14.07
N ARG A 76 -10.00 -2.67 -13.00
CA ARG A 76 -9.06 -3.58 -12.33
C ARG A 76 -8.65 -4.83 -13.11
N ASN A 77 -9.53 -5.35 -13.97
CA ASN A 77 -9.37 -6.69 -14.55
C ASN A 77 -8.08 -6.87 -15.37
N PRO A 78 -7.66 -5.95 -16.26
CA PRO A 78 -6.43 -6.10 -17.03
C PRO A 78 -5.15 -6.08 -16.18
N TYR A 79 -5.24 -5.60 -14.94
CA TYR A 79 -4.11 -5.37 -14.04
C TYR A 79 -4.20 -6.20 -12.75
N ASN A 80 -5.19 -7.09 -12.65
CA ASN A 80 -5.46 -7.94 -11.49
C ASN A 80 -5.48 -7.16 -10.14
N LEU A 81 -6.06 -5.96 -10.12
CA LEU A 81 -6.07 -5.15 -8.90
C LEU A 81 -7.10 -5.70 -7.91
N SER A 82 -6.67 -5.92 -6.66
CA SER A 82 -7.57 -6.13 -5.53
C SER A 82 -8.24 -4.82 -5.10
N LEU A 83 -9.21 -4.90 -4.18
CA LEU A 83 -9.76 -3.69 -3.55
C LEU A 83 -8.68 -2.96 -2.75
N GLY A 84 -7.82 -3.69 -2.02
CA GLY A 84 -6.68 -3.12 -1.30
C GLY A 84 -5.70 -2.38 -2.24
N ALA A 85 -5.41 -2.97 -3.41
CA ALA A 85 -4.61 -2.30 -4.44
C ALA A 85 -5.26 -1.00 -4.93
N CYS A 86 -6.57 -1.01 -5.16
CA CYS A 86 -7.31 0.20 -5.56
C CYS A 86 -7.25 1.28 -4.47
N ALA A 87 -7.31 0.90 -3.19
CA ALA A 87 -7.18 1.83 -2.07
C ALA A 87 -5.77 2.45 -1.99
N VAL A 88 -4.70 1.67 -2.22
CA VAL A 88 -3.32 2.19 -2.29
C VAL A 88 -3.15 3.19 -3.44
N LEU A 89 -3.63 2.83 -4.63
CA LEU A 89 -3.57 3.72 -5.79
C LEU A 89 -4.34 5.04 -5.54
N ALA A 90 -5.52 4.93 -4.94
CA ALA A 90 -6.34 6.08 -4.58
C ALA A 90 -5.66 6.98 -3.54
N LEU A 91 -5.03 6.40 -2.52
CA LEU A 91 -4.36 7.16 -1.47
C LEU A 91 -3.17 7.92 -2.04
N GLY A 92 -2.37 7.27 -2.88
CA GLY A 92 -1.26 7.92 -3.58
C GLY A 92 -1.73 9.12 -4.41
N GLU A 93 -2.80 8.95 -5.20
CA GLU A 93 -3.38 10.06 -5.96
C GLU A 93 -3.99 11.17 -5.10
N HIS A 94 -4.68 10.80 -4.02
CA HIS A 94 -5.33 11.76 -3.13
C HIS A 94 -4.32 12.65 -2.40
N LEU A 95 -3.21 12.05 -1.94
CA LEU A 95 -2.14 12.76 -1.24
C LEU A 95 -1.07 13.35 -2.16
N GLY A 96 -1.11 13.05 -3.47
CA GLY A 96 -0.08 13.45 -4.42
C GLY A 96 1.29 12.80 -4.15
N LEU A 97 1.30 11.64 -3.51
CA LEU A 97 2.52 10.94 -3.11
C LEU A 97 2.86 9.82 -4.10
N PRO A 98 4.17 9.53 -4.31
CA PRO A 98 4.58 8.41 -5.13
C PRO A 98 4.17 7.09 -4.49
N ILE A 99 3.74 6.15 -5.32
CA ILE A 99 3.34 4.80 -4.91
C ILE A 99 4.58 3.91 -5.04
N LEU A 100 4.96 3.25 -3.95
CA LEU A 100 5.94 2.17 -4.02
C LEU A 100 5.19 0.88 -4.40
N THR A 101 5.81 -0.08 -5.08
CA THR A 101 5.21 -1.41 -5.27
C THR A 101 6.22 -2.44 -5.77
N GLY A 102 6.00 -3.72 -5.47
CA GLY A 102 6.67 -4.83 -6.16
C GLY A 102 5.99 -5.19 -7.49
N GLU A 103 4.77 -4.72 -7.72
CA GLU A 103 3.94 -5.09 -8.86
C GLU A 103 4.29 -4.27 -10.10
N GLN A 104 5.03 -4.87 -11.03
CA GLN A 104 5.41 -4.22 -12.30
C GLN A 104 4.22 -3.78 -13.14
N ALA A 105 3.08 -4.46 -13.01
CA ALA A 105 1.86 -4.13 -13.74
C ALA A 105 1.34 -2.72 -13.42
N TRP A 106 1.56 -2.22 -12.20
CA TRP A 106 1.01 -0.94 -11.77
C TRP A 106 1.72 0.24 -12.44
N ALA A 107 3.00 0.09 -12.80
CA ALA A 107 3.74 1.10 -13.55
C ALA A 107 3.19 1.35 -14.96
N LYS A 108 2.31 0.46 -15.45
CA LYS A 108 1.66 0.55 -16.76
C LYS A 108 0.19 1.00 -16.68
N LEU A 109 -0.29 1.38 -15.50
CA LEU A 109 -1.67 1.82 -15.31
C LEU A 109 -1.91 3.16 -16.02
N PRO A 110 -2.86 3.24 -16.96
CA PRO A 110 -3.18 4.47 -17.65
C PRO A 110 -3.89 5.46 -16.73
N GLY A 111 -3.53 6.73 -16.82
CA GLY A 111 -4.20 7.82 -16.11
C GLY A 111 -3.79 7.99 -14.64
N LEU A 112 -2.75 7.30 -14.18
CA LEU A 112 -2.18 7.52 -12.86
C LEU A 112 -1.48 8.90 -12.81
N ARG A 113 -1.88 9.76 -11.86
CA ARG A 113 -1.33 11.13 -11.72
C ARG A 113 -0.07 11.21 -10.88
N VAL A 114 0.32 10.11 -10.23
CA VAL A 114 1.51 10.03 -9.37
C VAL A 114 2.52 9.03 -9.92
N LYS A 115 3.78 9.14 -9.48
CA LYS A 115 4.84 8.22 -9.91
C LYS A 115 4.68 6.86 -9.22
N VAL A 116 4.85 5.78 -9.97
CA VAL A 116 5.06 4.43 -9.41
C VAL A 116 6.55 4.15 -9.36
N ARG A 117 7.05 3.73 -8.20
CA ARG A 117 8.44 3.28 -8.02
C ARG A 117 8.45 1.80 -7.67
N LEU A 118 9.19 1.03 -8.45
CA LEU A 118 9.36 -0.39 -8.17
C LEU A 118 10.38 -0.59 -7.06
N ILE A 119 9.98 -1.26 -6.00
CA ILE A 119 10.88 -1.75 -4.94
C ILE A 119 11.09 -3.25 -5.15
N ARG A 120 12.34 -3.67 -5.24
CA ARG A 120 12.70 -5.05 -5.60
C ARG A 120 12.53 -5.96 -4.38
N LYS A 121 12.01 -7.15 -4.64
CA LYS A 121 12.06 -8.27 -3.70
C LYS A 121 13.53 -8.66 -3.54
N VAL A 122 14.16 -8.30 -2.42
CA VAL A 122 15.36 -9.04 -1.98
C VAL A 122 14.81 -10.26 -1.24
N MET A 123 14.90 -11.41 -1.87
CA MET A 123 14.84 -12.69 -1.15
C MET A 123 16.28 -13.20 -1.00
N PRO A 124 16.65 -13.78 0.15
CA PRO A 124 17.77 -14.72 0.23
C PRO A 124 17.52 -15.95 -0.64
#